data_AF-A0A2V6PGM4-F1
#
_entry.id   AF-A0A2V6PGM4-F1
#
_cell.length_a   1.000
_cell.length_b   1.000
_cell.length_c   1.000
_cell.angle_alpha   90.00
_cell.angle_beta   90.00
_cell.angle_gamma   90.00
#
_symmetry.space_group_name_H-M   'P 1'
#
loop_
_entity.id
_entity.type
_entity.pdbx_description
1 polymer ?
#
loop_
_entity_poly.entity_id
_entity_poly.type
_entity_poly.pdbx_seq_one_letter_code
_entity_poly.pdbx_strand_id
1 'polypeptide(L)' 'MRAVDTNLLVRLIVRDDVKQVSAADNFVDRGAWVSHLALAEATWVL' A
#
# COMPACT_ATOMS: atom_id res chain seq x y z
N MET A 1 -2.79 6.36 -13.73
CA MET A 1 -2.93 6.60 -12.27
C MET A 1 -3.18 5.26 -11.60
N ARG A 2 -2.41 4.90 -10.56
CA ARG A 2 -2.52 3.62 -9.84
C ARG A 2 -3.21 3.88 -8.50
N ALA A 3 -4.25 3.10 -8.18
CA ALA A 3 -4.94 3.17 -6.91
C ALA A 3 -4.30 2.18 -5.92
N VAL A 4 -4.13 2.59 -4.68
CA VAL A 4 -3.63 1.75 -3.59
C VAL A 4 -4.81 1.40 -2.68
N ASP A 5 -4.98 0.10 -2.44
CA ASP A 5 -5.92 -0.42 -1.44
C ASP A 5 -5.24 -0.58 -0.08
N THR A 6 -6.04 -0.97 0.90
CA THR A 6 -5.61 -1.15 2.30
C THR A 6 -4.48 -2.17 2.43
N ASN A 7 -4.54 -3.30 1.72
CA ASN A 7 -3.53 -4.35 1.82
C ASN A 7 -2.19 -3.92 1.26
N LEU A 8 -2.19 -3.23 0.11
CA LEU A 8 -0.98 -2.71 -0.47
C LEU A 8 -0.38 -1.60 0.43
N LEU A 9 -1.21 -0.76 1.04
CA LEU A 9 -0.77 0.26 2.00
C LEU A 9 -0.14 -0.36 3.27
N VAL A 10 -0.81 -1.34 3.88
CA VAL A 10 -0.30 -2.09 5.03
C VAL A 10 1.05 -2.73 4.71
N ARG A 11 1.17 -3.35 3.53
CA ARG A 11 2.41 -4.01 3.12
C ARG A 11 3.57 -3.06 2.92
N LEU A 12 3.31 -1.89 2.33
CA LEU A 12 4.33 -0.84 2.17
C LEU A 12 4.82 -0.29 3.52
N ILE A 13 3.94 -0.23 4.53
CA ILE A 13 4.25 0.23 5.89
C ILE A 13 5.00 -0.85 6.70
N VAL A 14 4.43 -2.06 6.78
CA VAL A 14 4.92 -3.13 7.66
C VAL A 14 6.13 -3.85 7.08
N ARG A 15 6.23 -3.93 5.76
CA ARG A 15 7.30 -4.61 5.03
C ARG A 15 7.51 -6.07 5.44
N ASP A 16 6.42 -6.81 5.55
CA ASP A 16 6.33 -8.18 6.04
C ASP A 16 6.96 -9.25 5.11
N ASP A 17 6.73 -9.16 3.80
CA ASP A 17 7.24 -10.11 2.80
C ASP A 17 8.10 -9.40 1.74
N VAL A 18 9.38 -9.80 1.63
CA VAL A 18 10.37 -9.17 0.75
C VAL A 18 9.96 -9.16 -0.73
N LYS A 19 9.34 -10.24 -1.23
CA LYS A 19 8.93 -10.32 -2.64
C LYS A 19 7.76 -9.38 -2.91
N GLN A 20 6.80 -9.37 -1.98
CA GLN A 20 5.60 -8.57 -2.10
C GLN A 20 5.88 -7.08 -1.90
N VAL A 21 6.80 -6.73 -1.00
CA VAL A 21 7.30 -5.35 -0.82
C VAL A 21 7.99 -4.88 -2.09
N SER A 22 8.84 -5.70 -2.71
CA SER A 22 9.49 -5.35 -3.97
C SER A 22 8.47 -5.12 -5.09
N ALA A 23 7.42 -5.94 -5.15
CA ALA A 23 6.34 -5.76 -6.10
C ALA A 23 5.52 -4.49 -5.83
N ALA A 24 5.24 -4.20 -4.55
CA ALA A 24 4.51 -3.00 -4.14
C ALA A 24 5.32 -1.72 -4.43
N ASP A 25 6.62 -1.71 -4.14
CA ASP A 25 7.54 -0.60 -4.45
C ASP A 25 7.54 -0.32 -5.97
N ASN A 26 7.70 -1.35 -6.81
CA ASN A 26 7.59 -1.22 -8.27
C ASN A 26 6.20 -0.74 -8.75
N PHE A 27 5.15 -1.12 -8.02
CA PHE A 27 3.80 -0.68 -8.31
C PHE A 27 3.57 0.79 -7.95
N VAL A 28 4.23 1.35 -6.94
CA VAL A 28 4.07 2.78 -6.58
C VAL A 28 5.14 3.69 -7.16
N ASP A 29 6.15 3.16 -7.86
CA ASP A 29 7.30 3.89 -8.43
C ASP A 29 6.93 5.15 -9.24
N ARG A 30 5.86 5.09 -10.04
CA ARG A 30 5.38 6.25 -10.83
C ARG A 30 4.35 7.12 -10.12
N GLY A 31 4.27 6.99 -8.79
CA GLY A 31 3.23 7.58 -7.96
C GLY A 31 1.93 6.78 -7.99
N ALA A 32 1.22 6.85 -6.87
CA ALA A 32 -0.08 6.22 -6.69
C ALA A 32 -0.97 7.11 -5.82
N TRP A 33 -2.28 6.94 -5.90
CA TRP A 33 -3.24 7.65 -5.06
C TRP A 33 -3.90 6.67 -4.09
N VAL A 34 -4.17 7.17 -2.88
CA VAL A 34 -4.83 6.43 -1.80
C VAL A 34 -6.15 7.14 -1.53
N SER A 35 -7.25 6.38 -1.44
CA SER A 35 -8.53 6.96 -1.02
C SER A 35 -8.53 7.21 0.49
N HIS A 36 -9.31 8.18 0.96
CA HIS A 36 -9.49 8.37 2.41
C HIS A 36 -10.04 7.12 3.11
N LEU A 37 -10.86 6.32 2.41
CA LEU A 37 -11.39 5.07 2.95
C LEU A 37 -10.29 4.03 3.18
N ALA A 38 -9.43 3.79 2.18
CA ALA A 38 -8.30 2.86 2.30
C ALA A 38 -7.30 3.32 3.37
N LEU A 39 -7.10 4.64 3.49
CA LEU A 39 -6.27 5.20 4.57
C LEU A 39 -6.91 4.96 5.94
N ALA A 40 -8.20 5.24 6.11
CA ALA A 40 -8.92 5.02 7.37
C ALA A 40 -8.94 3.53 7.76
N GLU A 41 -9.13 2.63 6.80
CA GLU A 41 -9.07 1.20 7.04
C GLU A 41 -7.67 0.77 7.50
N ALA A 42 -6.61 1.26 6.84
CA ALA A 42 -5.25 0.96 7.25
C ALA A 42 -4.93 1.47 8.67
N THR A 43 -5.49 2.61 9.09
CA THR A 43 -5.34 3.11 10.47
C THR A 43 -6.08 2.28 11.51
N TRP A 44 -7.08 1.49 11.10
CA TRP A 44 -7.82 0.58 12.00
C TRP A 44 -7.21 -0.83 12.04
N VAL A 45 -6.66 -1.29 10.92
CA VAL A 45 -6.05 -2.63 10.78
C VAL A 45 -4.65 -2.71 11.39
N LEU A 46 -3.86 -1.63 11.31
CA LEU A 46 -2.53 -1.52 11.91
C LEU A 46 -2.61 -1.14 13.39
#